data_AF-A0A9D4T4E4-F1
#
_entry.id   AF-A0A9D4T4E4-F1
#
_cell.length_a   1.000
_cell.length_b   1.000
_cell.length_c   1.000
_cell.angle_alpha   90.00
_cell.angle_beta   90.00
_cell.angle_gamma   90.00
#
_symmetry.space_group_name_H-M   'P 1'
#
loop_
_entity.id
_entity.type
_entity.pdbx_description
1 polymer ?
#
loop_
_entity_poly.entity_id
_entity_poly.type
_entity_poly.pdbx_seq_one_letter_code
_entity_poly.pdbx_strand_id
1 'polypeptide(L)'
;MKVVRQLEVNVEKMKNLEEDDPERRAKEAQEKRNWHRALDRAEGIKVRDDPVLLEASLKRREKRRQQRRKKWDSRSQRVKQRQIERQKKRRDIIKTRKQAKLPTKMKRLKKKDHIIPGFWEDVDVLVAARLLD
;
A
#
# COMPACT_ATOMS: atom_id res chain seq x y z
N MET A 1 -11.97 -4.06 18.82
CA MET A 1 -12.77 -2.89 19.27
C MET A 1 -13.18 -3.16 20.71
N LYS A 2 -13.25 -2.15 21.59
CA LYS A 2 -13.71 -2.36 22.99
C LYS A 2 -15.18 -2.82 23.04
N VAL A 3 -16.03 -2.27 22.16
CA VAL A 3 -17.47 -2.55 22.09
C VAL A 3 -17.80 -4.00 21.71
N VAL A 4 -17.15 -4.55 20.68
CA VAL A 4 -17.41 -5.95 20.25
C VAL A 4 -17.04 -6.95 21.35
N ARG A 5 -15.86 -6.77 21.98
CA ARG A 5 -15.45 -7.60 23.12
C ARG A 5 -16.39 -7.46 24.32
N GLN A 6 -16.89 -6.25 24.58
CA GLN A 6 -17.86 -6.03 25.63
C GLN A 6 -19.18 -6.75 25.36
N LEU A 7 -19.62 -6.82 24.09
CA LEU A 7 -20.83 -7.56 23.70
C LEU A 7 -20.64 -9.06 23.82
N GLU A 8 -19.50 -9.60 23.40
CA GLU A 8 -19.17 -11.03 23.53
C GLU A 8 -19.23 -11.45 25.01
N VAL A 9 -18.54 -10.73 25.89
CA VAL A 9 -18.57 -10.96 27.35
C VAL A 9 -19.99 -10.82 27.91
N ASN A 10 -20.77 -9.86 27.40
CA ASN A 10 -22.13 -9.64 27.87
C ASN A 10 -23.10 -10.73 27.41
N VAL A 11 -22.85 -11.39 26.26
CA VAL A 11 -23.62 -12.53 25.75
C VAL A 11 -23.25 -13.79 26.52
N GLU A 12 -21.96 -14.03 26.75
CA GLU A 12 -21.47 -15.17 27.52
C GLU A 12 -22.01 -15.16 28.95
N LYS A 13 -22.03 -14.00 29.61
CA LYS A 13 -22.69 -13.84 30.91
C LYS A 13 -24.18 -14.18 30.89
N MET A 14 -24.89 -13.87 29.82
CA MET A 14 -26.33 -14.19 29.71
C MET A 14 -26.54 -15.68 29.50
N LYS A 15 -25.68 -16.34 28.72
CA LYS A 15 -25.73 -17.80 28.53
C LYS A 15 -25.49 -18.54 29.84
N ASN A 16 -24.47 -18.14 30.60
CA ASN A 16 -24.18 -18.76 31.89
C ASN A 16 -25.36 -18.58 32.88
N LEU A 17 -26.00 -17.39 32.88
CA LEU A 17 -27.18 -17.12 33.70
C LEU A 17 -28.43 -17.90 33.26
N GLU A 18 -28.54 -18.23 31.97
CA GLU A 18 -29.60 -19.08 31.41
C GLU A 18 -29.37 -20.57 31.73
N GLU A 19 -28.11 -20.99 31.87
CA GLU A 19 -27.73 -22.36 32.27
C GLU A 19 -27.98 -22.60 33.78
N ASP A 20 -27.75 -21.60 34.64
CA ASP A 20 -27.88 -21.72 36.09
C ASP A 20 -29.34 -21.62 36.60
N ASP A 21 -30.22 -20.84 35.96
CA ASP A 21 -31.60 -20.58 36.41
C ASP A 21 -32.59 -20.49 35.21
N PRO A 22 -33.57 -21.40 35.08
CA PRO A 22 -34.12 -21.72 33.76
C PRO A 22 -35.03 -20.66 33.12
N GLU A 23 -35.69 -19.73 33.84
CA GLU A 23 -36.55 -18.73 33.15
C GLU A 23 -36.80 -17.39 33.87
N ARG A 24 -37.06 -17.38 35.19
CA ARG A 24 -37.48 -16.13 35.88
C ARG A 24 -36.35 -15.13 36.01
N ARG A 25 -35.18 -15.56 36.49
CA ARG A 25 -34.00 -14.69 36.67
C ARG A 25 -33.47 -14.14 35.34
N ALA A 26 -33.50 -14.94 34.28
CA ALA A 26 -33.10 -14.52 32.94
C ALA A 26 -34.01 -13.42 32.38
N LYS A 27 -35.35 -13.56 32.51
CA LYS A 27 -36.33 -12.55 32.08
C LYS A 27 -36.15 -11.23 32.85
N GLU A 28 -36.02 -11.29 34.17
CA GLU A 28 -35.76 -10.10 35.01
C GLU A 28 -34.44 -9.40 34.65
N ALA A 29 -33.38 -10.16 34.35
CA ALA A 29 -32.09 -9.60 33.94
C ALA A 29 -32.16 -8.92 32.56
N GLN A 30 -32.89 -9.51 31.61
CA GLN A 30 -33.14 -8.91 30.29
C GLN A 30 -33.98 -7.63 30.40
N GLU A 31 -35.02 -7.62 31.22
CA GLU A 31 -35.85 -6.44 31.47
C GLU A 31 -35.03 -5.31 32.09
N LYS A 32 -34.24 -5.59 33.13
CA LYS A 32 -33.32 -4.60 33.73
C LYS A 32 -32.38 -4.02 32.69
N ARG A 33 -31.77 -4.85 31.83
CA ARG A 33 -30.91 -4.38 30.74
C ARG A 33 -31.65 -3.48 29.76
N ASN A 34 -32.89 -3.81 29.42
CA ASN A 34 -33.70 -3.01 28.50
C ASN A 34 -34.05 -1.64 29.11
N TRP A 35 -34.39 -1.59 30.39
CA TRP A 35 -34.63 -0.34 31.11
C TRP A 35 -33.37 0.53 31.23
N HIS A 36 -32.22 -0.06 31.57
CA HIS A 36 -30.95 0.66 31.58
C HIS A 36 -30.62 1.24 30.20
N ARG A 37 -30.80 0.46 29.12
CA ARG A 37 -30.60 0.95 27.75
C ARG A 37 -31.56 2.08 27.38
N ALA A 38 -32.81 2.04 27.84
CA ALA A 38 -33.77 3.12 27.60
C ALA A 38 -33.34 4.40 28.33
N LEU A 39 -32.88 4.27 29.57
CA LEU A 39 -32.37 5.36 30.38
C LEU A 39 -31.09 5.98 29.77
N ASP A 40 -30.11 5.16 29.37
CA ASP A 40 -28.90 5.61 28.69
C ASP A 40 -29.22 6.40 27.40
N ARG A 41 -30.20 5.93 26.63
CA ARG A 41 -30.65 6.63 25.42
C ARG A 41 -31.33 7.96 25.74
N ALA A 42 -32.13 8.01 26.80
CA ALA A 42 -32.78 9.24 27.26
C ALA A 42 -31.78 10.27 27.79
N GLU A 43 -30.70 9.81 28.44
CA GLU A 43 -29.56 10.64 28.85
C GLU A 43 -28.74 11.15 27.64
N GLY A 44 -28.93 10.56 26.45
CA GLY A 44 -28.26 10.95 25.21
C GLY A 44 -27.04 10.10 24.86
N ILE A 45 -26.80 9.01 25.59
CA ILE A 45 -25.70 8.08 25.33
C ILE A 45 -26.04 7.21 24.12
N LYS A 46 -25.14 7.17 23.14
CA LYS A 46 -25.31 6.38 21.90
C LYS A 46 -24.99 4.90 22.14
N VAL A 47 -26.00 4.13 22.53
CA VAL A 47 -25.90 2.67 22.69
C VAL A 47 -25.73 1.99 21.31
N ARG A 48 -24.65 1.22 21.13
CA ARG A 48 -24.28 0.56 19.86
C ARG A 48 -24.07 -0.93 20.06
N ASP A 49 -25.18 -1.64 20.24
CA ASP A 49 -25.18 -3.04 20.68
C ASP A 49 -25.52 -4.04 19.56
N ASP A 50 -25.89 -3.56 18.36
CA ASP A 50 -26.36 -4.43 17.28
C ASP A 50 -25.20 -5.22 16.64
N PRO A 51 -25.21 -6.57 16.70
CA PRO A 51 -24.08 -7.39 16.25
C PRO A 51 -23.85 -7.28 14.74
N VAL A 52 -24.92 -7.27 13.95
CA VAL A 52 -24.87 -7.17 12.48
C VAL A 52 -24.22 -5.85 12.03
N LEU A 53 -24.59 -4.73 12.68
CA LEU A 53 -24.05 -3.42 12.33
C LEU A 53 -22.58 -3.28 12.73
N LEU A 54 -22.17 -3.90 13.83
CA LEU A 54 -20.78 -3.92 14.27
C LEU A 54 -19.88 -4.73 13.34
N GLU A 55 -20.33 -5.91 12.92
CA GLU A 55 -19.62 -6.71 11.94
C GLU A 55 -19.47 -5.97 10.62
N ALA A 56 -20.55 -5.35 10.11
CA ALA A 56 -20.50 -4.52 8.92
C ALA A 56 -19.54 -3.32 9.07
N SER A 57 -19.46 -2.73 10.27
CA SER A 57 -18.52 -1.65 10.57
C SER A 57 -17.07 -2.13 10.56
N LEU A 58 -16.79 -3.33 11.07
CA LEU A 58 -15.47 -3.97 11.00
C LEU A 58 -15.07 -4.23 9.55
N LYS A 59 -15.95 -4.86 8.76
CA LYS A 59 -15.73 -5.09 7.32
C LYS A 59 -15.44 -3.77 6.58
N ARG A 60 -16.22 -2.72 6.83
CA ARG A 60 -15.98 -1.37 6.27
C ARG A 60 -14.62 -0.79 6.69
N ARG A 61 -14.25 -0.93 7.97
CA ARG A 61 -12.95 -0.46 8.49
C ARG A 61 -11.79 -1.20 7.82
N GLU A 62 -11.91 -2.51 7.65
CA GLU A 62 -10.90 -3.31 6.97
C GLU A 62 -10.77 -2.93 5.50
N LYS A 63 -11.89 -2.83 4.76
CA LYS A 63 -11.90 -2.36 3.37
C LYS A 63 -11.21 -1.00 3.21
N ARG A 64 -11.48 -0.05 4.13
CA ARG A 64 -10.79 1.26 4.14
C ARG A 64 -9.28 1.13 4.39
N ARG A 65 -8.86 0.24 5.29
CA ARG A 65 -7.43 -0.03 5.54
C ARG A 65 -6.75 -0.62 4.30
N GLN A 66 -7.37 -1.60 3.67
CA GLN A 66 -6.86 -2.22 2.44
C GLN A 66 -6.76 -1.19 1.31
N GLN A 67 -7.79 -0.36 1.11
CA GLN A 67 -7.76 0.72 0.12
C GLN A 67 -6.63 1.73 0.39
N ARG A 68 -6.43 2.12 1.65
CA ARG A 68 -5.31 2.99 2.04
C ARG A 68 -3.98 2.32 1.69
N ARG A 69 -3.77 1.07 2.11
CA ARG A 69 -2.55 0.32 1.80
C ARG A 69 -2.26 0.28 0.29
N LYS A 70 -3.23 -0.13 -0.52
CA LYS A 70 -3.12 -0.14 -1.99
C LYS A 70 -2.76 1.22 -2.57
N LYS A 71 -3.38 2.31 -2.08
CA LYS A 71 -3.07 3.68 -2.52
C LYS A 71 -1.63 4.08 -2.18
N TRP A 72 -1.15 3.73 -0.98
CA TRP A 72 0.22 4.00 -0.57
C TRP A 72 1.24 3.18 -1.37
N ASP A 73 0.96 1.90 -1.61
CA ASP A 73 1.81 1.02 -2.41
C ASP A 73 1.92 1.54 -3.85
N SER A 74 0.79 1.90 -4.48
CA SER A 74 0.75 2.49 -5.82
C SER A 74 1.53 3.81 -5.90
N ARG A 75 1.41 4.68 -4.88
CA ARG A 75 2.20 5.93 -4.80
C ARG A 75 3.70 5.65 -4.72
N SER A 76 4.10 4.70 -3.88
CA SER A 76 5.51 4.31 -3.73
C SER A 76 6.08 3.75 -5.04
N GLN A 77 5.35 2.84 -5.69
CA GLN A 77 5.73 2.29 -6.99
C GLN A 77 5.86 3.38 -8.06
N ARG A 78 4.89 4.30 -8.15
CA ARG A 78 4.93 5.42 -9.10
C ARG A 78 6.13 6.35 -8.88
N VAL A 79 6.50 6.61 -7.62
CA VAL A 79 7.70 7.41 -7.30
C VAL A 79 8.96 6.69 -7.76
N LYS A 80 9.10 5.40 -7.47
CA LYS A 80 10.24 4.58 -7.91
C LYS A 80 10.35 4.53 -9.44
N GLN A 81 9.25 4.30 -10.14
CA GLN A 81 9.21 4.30 -11.61
C GLN A 81 9.68 5.64 -12.17
N ARG A 82 9.16 6.76 -11.68
CA ARG A 82 9.59 8.10 -12.11
C ARG A 82 11.08 8.35 -11.87
N GLN A 83 11.63 7.87 -10.75
CA GLN A 83 13.06 7.98 -10.47
C GLN A 83 13.88 7.18 -11.50
N ILE A 84 13.49 5.94 -11.78
CA ILE A 84 14.15 5.08 -12.77
C ILE A 84 14.07 5.70 -14.17
N GLU A 85 12.90 6.17 -14.59
CA GLU A 85 12.70 6.83 -15.88
C GLU A 85 13.59 8.07 -16.05
N ARG A 86 13.68 8.92 -15.01
CA ARG A 86 14.56 10.10 -15.02
C ARG A 86 16.03 9.69 -15.12
N GLN A 87 16.45 8.66 -14.38
CA GLN A 87 17.81 8.16 -14.46
C GLN A 87 18.12 7.56 -15.84
N LYS A 88 17.19 6.78 -16.41
CA LYS A 88 17.32 6.20 -17.76
C LYS A 88 17.51 7.31 -18.79
N LYS A 89 16.61 8.29 -18.82
CA LYS A 89 16.72 9.48 -19.70
C LYS A 89 18.07 10.18 -19.55
N ARG A 90 18.54 10.37 -18.31
CA ARG A 90 19.85 10.99 -18.07
C ARG A 90 21.01 10.14 -18.61
N ARG A 91 20.98 8.81 -18.42
CA ARG A 91 22.00 7.89 -18.97
C ARG A 91 22.01 7.93 -20.49
N ASP A 92 20.83 7.92 -21.11
CA ASP A 92 20.67 7.97 -22.56
C ASP A 92 21.23 9.29 -23.12
N ILE A 93 20.88 10.44 -22.53
CA ILE A 93 21.41 11.76 -22.93
C ILE A 93 22.94 11.82 -22.73
N ILE A 94 23.48 11.23 -21.68
CA ILE A 94 24.94 11.18 -21.48
C ILE A 94 25.59 10.28 -22.53
N LYS A 95 24.99 9.13 -22.87
CA LYS A 95 25.48 8.22 -23.93
C LYS A 95 25.51 8.94 -25.27
N THR A 96 24.42 9.59 -25.66
CA THR A 96 24.35 10.34 -26.94
C THR A 96 25.34 11.50 -26.98
N ARG A 97 25.51 12.25 -25.88
CA ARG A 97 26.53 13.32 -25.79
C ARG A 97 27.95 12.79 -25.90
N LYS A 98 28.24 11.62 -25.31
CA LYS A 98 29.55 10.97 -25.44
C LYS A 98 29.78 10.55 -26.89
N GLN A 99 28.80 9.90 -27.52
CA GLN A 99 28.86 9.47 -28.92
C GLN A 99 29.04 10.65 -29.88
N ALA A 100 28.30 11.76 -29.70
CA ALA A 100 28.44 12.96 -30.52
C ALA A 100 29.84 13.60 -30.45
N LYS A 101 30.60 13.39 -29.37
CA LYS A 101 31.99 13.87 -29.23
C LYS A 101 33.02 12.93 -29.85
N LEU A 102 32.68 11.68 -30.14
CA LEU A 102 33.60 10.73 -30.77
C LEU A 102 34.07 11.19 -32.16
N PRO A 103 33.21 11.58 -33.13
CA PRO A 103 33.67 11.91 -34.48
C PRO A 103 34.60 13.13 -34.51
N THR A 104 34.37 14.14 -33.66
CA THR A 104 35.25 15.31 -33.55
C THR A 104 36.61 14.95 -32.95
N LYS A 105 36.64 14.05 -31.95
CA LYS A 105 37.90 13.50 -31.42
C LYS A 105 38.65 12.67 -32.47
N MET A 106 37.94 11.81 -33.20
CA MET A 106 38.53 11.01 -34.29
C MET A 106 39.13 11.90 -35.38
N LYS A 107 38.42 12.96 -35.80
CA LYS A 107 38.95 13.93 -36.77
C LYS A 107 40.23 14.62 -36.26
N ARG A 108 40.32 14.94 -34.96
CA ARG A 108 41.53 15.55 -34.37
C ARG A 108 42.70 14.58 -34.30
N LEU A 109 42.45 13.29 -34.02
CA LEU A 109 43.48 12.25 -34.00
C LEU A 109 43.98 11.97 -35.44
N LYS A 110 43.08 11.92 -36.43
CA LYS A 110 43.42 11.78 -37.87
C LYS A 110 44.39 12.87 -38.31
N LYS A 111 44.11 14.13 -37.95
CA LYS A 111 44.95 15.28 -38.29
C LYS A 111 46.34 15.28 -37.64
N LYS A 112 46.53 14.51 -36.57
CA LYS A 112 47.79 14.43 -35.83
C LYS A 112 48.55 13.13 -36.15
N ASP A 113 48.05 12.30 -37.06
CA ASP A 113 48.59 10.97 -37.38
C ASP A 113 48.71 10.01 -36.17
N HIS A 114 47.97 10.28 -35.09
CA HIS A 114 47.91 9.42 -33.89
C HIS A 114 46.89 8.28 -34.04
N ILE A 115 46.67 7.79 -35.26
CA ILE A 115 45.71 6.72 -35.54
C ILE A 115 46.46 5.48 -35.99
N ILE A 116 46.37 4.45 -35.16
CA ILE A 116 46.87 3.11 -35.45
C ILE A 116 45.81 2.42 -36.34
N PRO A 117 46.13 2.06 -37.59
CA PRO A 117 45.24 1.27 -38.45
C PRO A 117 44.88 -0.06 -37.75
N GLY A 118 43.61 -0.48 -37.81
CA GLY A 118 43.09 -1.70 -37.16
C GLY A 118 42.59 -1.53 -35.72
N PHE A 119 43.31 -0.82 -34.83
CA PHE A 119 42.91 -0.67 -33.42
C PHE A 119 41.55 0.03 -33.24
N TRP A 120 41.16 0.91 -34.17
CA TRP A 120 39.92 1.68 -34.09
C TRP A 120 38.78 1.13 -34.97
N GLU A 121 39.09 0.29 -35.96
CA GLU A 121 38.08 -0.40 -36.79
C GLU A 121 37.32 -1.43 -35.95
N ASP A 122 38.04 -2.18 -35.10
CA ASP A 122 37.42 -3.09 -34.13
C ASP A 122 36.56 -2.36 -33.09
N VAL A 123 36.97 -1.15 -32.69
CA VAL A 123 36.20 -0.32 -31.74
C VAL A 123 34.94 0.25 -32.40
N ASP A 124 35.00 0.65 -33.67
CA ASP A 124 33.82 1.10 -34.43
C ASP A 124 32.82 -0.05 -34.66
N VAL A 125 33.30 -1.27 -34.93
CA VAL A 125 32.47 -2.49 -35.01
C VAL A 125 31.86 -2.84 -33.65
N LEU A 126 32.62 -2.75 -32.56
CA LEU A 126 32.13 -2.99 -31.19
C LEU A 126 31.12 -1.92 -30.74
N VAL A 127 31.29 -0.66 -31.14
CA VAL A 127 30.34 0.43 -30.87
C VAL A 127 29.07 0.26 -31.69
N ALA A 128 29.18 -0.19 -32.95
CA ALA A 128 28.04 -0.51 -33.82
C ALA A 128 27.25 -1.73 -33.30
N ALA A 129 27.93 -2.80 -32.88
CA ALA A 129 27.30 -3.96 -32.26
C ALA A 129 26.53 -3.56 -30.98
N ARG A 130 27.09 -2.69 -30.14
CA ARG A 130 26.44 -2.16 -28.92
C ARG A 130 25.30 -1.14 -29.18
N LEU A 131 25.01 -0.84 -30.44
CA LEU A 131 23.88 -0.02 -30.88
C LEU A 131 22.75 -0.88 -31.49
N LEU A 132 23.01 -2.14 -31.80
CA LEU A 132 22.07 -3.10 -32.39
C LEU A 132 21.42 -4.04 -31.35
N ASP A 133 21.97 -4.12 -30.14
CA ASP A 133 21.38 -4.76 -28.93
C ASP A 133 20.74 -3.73 -27.98
#